data_AF-A0A7W0KH17-F1
#
_entry.id   AF-A0A7W0KH17-F1
#
_cell.length_a   1.000
_cell.length_b   1.000
_cell.length_c   1.000
_cell.angle_alpha   90.00
_cell.angle_beta   90.00
_cell.angle_gamma   90.00
#
_symmetry.space_group_name_H-M   'P 1'
#
loop_
_entity.id
_entity.type
_entity.pdbx_description
1 polymer ?
#
loop_
_entity_poly.entity_id
_entity_poly.type
_entity_poly.pdbx_seq_one_letter_code
_entity_poly.pdbx_strand_id
1 'polypeptide(L)'
;MSNASHLILRPIARIAIAIGWMALIFLVSARGTVPRPPGLGPVVTSSLGHFSVYFVLAILVWWVLGGFGLGGRRRWLLAFALAVLYGVSDEWHQSFVPGRQPDPLDVAVDALGAACGLAVAAWAVRRWGGSNQERATAAESRRRNSPGIADTT
;
A
#
# COMPACT_ATOMS: atom_id res chain seq x y z
N MET A 1 -2.19 -29.57 -14.53
CA MET A 1 -3.09 -28.56 -13.92
C MET A 1 -2.33 -27.53 -13.06
N SER A 2 -1.15 -27.03 -13.48
CA SER A 2 -0.25 -26.23 -12.59
C SER A 2 -0.08 -24.75 -12.96
N ASN A 3 -0.44 -24.28 -14.16
CA ASN A 3 -0.16 -22.88 -14.54
C ASN A 3 -1.27 -21.89 -14.13
N ALA A 4 -2.54 -22.33 -14.11
CA ALA A 4 -3.68 -21.46 -13.77
C ALA A 4 -3.75 -21.15 -12.26
N SER A 5 -3.36 -22.09 -11.40
CA SER A 5 -3.37 -21.91 -9.95
C SER A 5 -2.43 -20.78 -9.51
N HIS A 6 -1.23 -20.67 -10.08
CA HIS A 6 -0.30 -19.58 -9.75
C HIS A 6 -0.72 -18.20 -10.28
N LEU A 7 -1.45 -18.13 -11.40
CA LEU A 7 -2.00 -16.89 -11.94
C LEU A 7 -3.14 -16.33 -11.07
N ILE A 8 -3.92 -17.21 -10.44
CA ILE A 8 -5.08 -16.84 -9.60
C ILE A 8 -4.69 -16.71 -8.11
N LEU A 9 -3.77 -17.53 -7.57
CA LEU A 9 -3.34 -17.44 -6.17
C LEU A 9 -2.66 -16.10 -5.87
N ARG A 10 -1.93 -15.53 -6.83
CA ARG A 10 -1.18 -14.29 -6.65
C ARG A 10 -2.08 -13.09 -6.33
N PRO A 11 -3.12 -12.77 -7.11
CA PRO A 11 -4.05 -11.69 -6.75
C PRO A 11 -4.84 -12.02 -5.47
N ILE A 12 -5.27 -13.27 -5.27
CA ILE A 12 -6.00 -13.69 -4.06
C ILE A 12 -5.16 -13.44 -2.80
N ALA A 13 -3.89 -13.84 -2.80
CA ALA A 13 -3.01 -13.62 -1.65
C ALA A 13 -2.83 -12.14 -1.32
N ARG A 14 -2.72 -11.27 -2.33
CA ARG A 14 -2.63 -9.81 -2.13
C ARG A 14 -3.88 -9.25 -1.46
N ILE A 15 -5.04 -9.69 -1.95
CA ILE A 15 -6.34 -9.29 -1.41
C ILE A 15 -6.48 -9.79 0.02
N ALA A 16 -6.13 -11.05 0.29
CA ALA A 16 -6.19 -11.63 1.63
C ALA A 16 -5.31 -10.86 2.63
N ILE A 17 -4.10 -10.45 2.22
CA ILE A 17 -3.22 -9.61 3.05
C ILE A 17 -3.85 -8.23 3.31
N ALA A 18 -4.39 -7.58 2.28
CA ALA A 18 -5.04 -6.28 2.44
C ALA A 18 -6.28 -6.36 3.35
N ILE A 19 -7.12 -7.39 3.17
CA ILE A 19 -8.29 -7.66 4.02
C ILE A 19 -7.84 -7.96 5.46
N GLY A 20 -6.78 -8.74 5.64
CA GLY A 20 -6.22 -9.00 6.98
C GLY A 20 -5.77 -7.72 7.68
N TRP A 21 -5.17 -6.78 6.93
CA TRP A 21 -4.81 -5.47 7.47
C TRP A 21 -6.02 -4.60 7.80
N MET A 22 -7.04 -4.58 6.93
CA MET A 22 -8.31 -3.89 7.21
C MET A 22 -8.97 -4.47 8.47
N ALA A 23 -9.05 -5.79 8.60
CA ALA A 23 -9.57 -6.45 9.79
C ALA A 23 -8.77 -6.09 11.05
N LEU A 24 -7.44 -6.00 10.96
CA LEU A 24 -6.61 -5.53 12.06
C LEU A 24 -6.95 -4.10 12.47
N ILE A 25 -7.08 -3.17 11.51
CA ILE A 25 -7.48 -1.78 11.79
C ILE A 25 -8.83 -1.78 12.51
N PHE A 26 -9.82 -2.46 11.96
CA PHE A 26 -11.16 -2.54 12.54
C PHE A 26 -11.16 -3.07 13.99
N LEU A 27 -10.40 -4.14 14.24
CA LEU A 27 -10.26 -4.74 15.58
C LEU A 27 -9.52 -3.83 16.58
N VAL A 28 -8.59 -3.00 16.10
CA VAL A 28 -7.91 -2.00 16.93
C VAL A 28 -8.84 -0.83 17.20
N SER A 29 -9.56 -0.34 16.20
CA SER A 29 -10.52 0.76 16.30
C SER A 29 -11.74 0.41 17.16
N ALA A 30 -12.09 -0.88 17.26
CA ALA A 30 -13.11 -1.36 18.20
C ALA A 30 -12.70 -1.25 19.68
N ARG A 31 -11.43 -0.98 19.98
CA ARG A 31 -10.95 -0.84 21.37
C ARG A 31 -11.08 0.60 21.83
N GLY A 32 -11.76 0.83 22.95
CA GLY A 32 -11.92 2.17 23.52
C GLY A 32 -10.65 2.77 24.16
N THR A 33 -9.60 1.99 24.38
CA THR A 33 -8.35 2.45 25.02
C THR A 33 -7.11 1.91 24.30
N VAL A 34 -6.28 2.83 23.79
CA VAL A 34 -4.98 2.50 23.18
C VAL A 34 -3.87 2.69 24.24
N PRO A 35 -2.97 1.72 24.43
CA PRO A 35 -1.83 1.85 25.34
C PRO A 35 -0.96 3.06 25.00
N ARG A 36 -0.52 3.82 26.03
CA ARG A 36 0.13 5.12 25.84
C ARG A 36 1.62 5.05 26.17
N PRO A 37 2.50 5.51 25.27
CA PRO A 37 3.89 5.76 25.59
C PRO A 37 4.00 6.94 26.58
N PRO A 38 4.87 6.88 27.59
CA PRO A 38 5.13 8.02 28.46
C PRO A 38 5.73 9.18 27.65
N GLY A 39 5.19 10.40 27.81
CA GLY A 39 5.71 11.62 27.20
C GLY A 39 5.01 12.09 25.92
N LEU A 40 4.14 11.28 25.31
CA LEU A 40 3.31 11.71 24.17
C LEU A 40 1.88 12.01 24.63
N GLY A 41 1.34 13.15 24.21
CA GLY A 41 -0.06 13.51 24.48
C GLY A 41 -1.05 12.56 23.76
N PRO A 42 -2.33 12.51 24.21
CA PRO A 42 -3.34 11.62 23.63
C PRO A 42 -3.54 11.82 22.13
N VAL A 43 -3.57 13.08 21.69
CA VAL A 43 -3.76 13.46 20.29
C VAL A 43 -2.61 12.93 19.42
N VAL A 44 -1.36 13.18 19.83
CA VAL A 44 -0.17 12.77 19.05
C VAL A 44 -0.09 11.25 18.89
N THR A 45 -0.44 10.51 19.95
CA THR A 45 -0.42 9.04 19.90
C THR A 45 -1.52 8.49 18.98
N SER A 46 -2.73 9.07 19.04
CA SER A 46 -3.83 8.72 18.13
C SER A 46 -3.44 9.02 16.68
N SER A 47 -3.00 10.25 16.40
CA SER A 47 -2.65 10.68 15.05
C SER A 47 -1.51 9.86 14.47
N LEU A 48 -0.48 9.51 15.25
CA LEU A 48 0.60 8.67 14.75
C LEU A 48 0.11 7.25 14.42
N GLY A 49 -0.79 6.69 15.24
CA GLY A 49 -1.41 5.39 14.98
C GLY A 49 -2.20 5.40 13.68
N HIS A 50 -3.16 6.34 13.57
CA HIS A 50 -3.96 6.58 12.37
C HIS A 50 -3.08 6.77 11.12
N PHE A 51 -2.14 7.71 11.16
CA PHE A 51 -1.20 7.94 10.07
C PHE A 51 -0.49 6.64 9.63
N SER A 52 0.04 5.88 10.58
CA SER A 52 0.83 4.67 10.29
C SER A 52 -0.01 3.56 9.67
N VAL A 53 -1.21 3.29 10.20
CA VAL A 53 -2.04 2.19 9.70
C VAL A 53 -2.63 2.49 8.32
N TYR A 54 -2.99 3.75 8.05
CA TYR A 54 -3.50 4.17 6.75
C TYR A 54 -2.39 4.35 5.70
N PHE A 55 -1.17 4.70 6.12
CA PHE A 55 0.02 4.63 5.27
C PHE A 55 0.23 3.22 4.72
N VAL A 56 0.20 2.21 5.59
CA VAL A 56 0.37 0.80 5.19
C VAL A 56 -0.83 0.33 4.37
N LEU A 57 -2.06 0.66 4.78
CA LEU A 57 -3.27 0.29 4.05
C LEU A 57 -3.22 0.78 2.60
N ALA A 58 -2.86 2.04 2.38
CA ALA A 58 -2.80 2.61 1.03
C ALA A 58 -1.75 1.92 0.14
N ILE A 59 -0.60 1.52 0.71
CA ILE A 59 0.42 0.72 -0.01
C ILE A 59 -0.14 -0.65 -0.39
N LEU A 60 -0.86 -1.32 0.52
CA LEU A 60 -1.46 -2.64 0.26
C LEU A 60 -2.54 -2.56 -0.81
N VAL A 61 -3.44 -1.57 -0.74
CA VAL A 61 -4.46 -1.33 -1.77
C VAL A 61 -3.79 -1.03 -3.11
N TRP A 62 -2.77 -0.17 -3.13
CA TRP A 62 -1.99 0.08 -4.34
C TRP A 62 -1.37 -1.22 -4.89
N TRP A 63 -0.82 -2.08 -4.05
CA TRP A 63 -0.23 -3.37 -4.46
C TRP A 63 -1.26 -4.34 -5.05
N VAL A 64 -2.45 -4.41 -4.46
CA VAL A 64 -3.60 -5.16 -4.97
C VAL A 64 -3.99 -4.65 -6.36
N LEU A 65 -4.24 -3.34 -6.50
CA LEU A 65 -4.66 -2.74 -7.78
C LEU A 65 -3.61 -2.94 -8.89
N GLY A 66 -2.32 -2.92 -8.56
CA GLY A 66 -1.26 -3.24 -9.52
C GLY A 66 -1.25 -4.71 -9.96
N GLY A 67 -1.74 -5.62 -9.11
CA GLY A 67 -1.95 -7.03 -9.48
C GLY A 67 -3.04 -7.22 -10.52
N PHE A 68 -4.01 -6.32 -10.56
CA PHE A 68 -5.06 -6.27 -11.58
C PHE A 68 -4.65 -5.50 -12.84
N GLY A 69 -3.39 -5.09 -12.96
CA GLY A 69 -2.89 -4.37 -14.14
C GLY A 69 -3.23 -2.88 -14.16
N LEU A 70 -3.78 -2.31 -13.08
CA LEU A 70 -3.97 -0.86 -13.01
C LEU A 70 -2.61 -0.16 -12.83
N GLY A 71 -2.39 0.90 -13.59
CA GLY A 71 -1.17 1.72 -13.56
C GLY A 71 -1.44 3.22 -13.47
N GLY A 72 -0.36 3.97 -13.30
CA GLY A 72 -0.35 5.44 -13.39
C GLY A 72 -1.30 6.16 -12.41
N ARG A 73 -1.85 7.29 -12.86
CA ARG A 73 -2.70 8.18 -12.06
C ARG A 73 -4.00 7.50 -11.60
N ARG A 74 -4.60 6.65 -12.44
CA ARG A 74 -5.84 5.93 -12.09
C ARG A 74 -5.64 5.01 -10.89
N ARG A 75 -4.55 4.24 -10.87
CA ARG A 75 -4.19 3.39 -9.73
C ARG A 75 -4.03 4.21 -8.44
N TRP A 76 -3.43 5.40 -8.56
CA TRP A 76 -3.21 6.30 -7.42
C TRP A 76 -4.52 6.81 -6.85
N LEU A 77 -5.36 7.39 -7.70
CA LEU A 77 -6.65 7.95 -7.29
C LEU A 77 -7.57 6.90 -6.68
N LEU A 78 -7.62 5.70 -7.26
CA LEU A 78 -8.44 4.61 -6.72
C LEU A 78 -7.90 4.10 -5.38
N ALA A 79 -6.58 3.91 -5.25
CA ALA A 79 -6.01 3.47 -3.98
C ALA A 79 -6.24 4.52 -2.87
N PHE A 80 -6.07 5.80 -3.20
CA PHE A 80 -6.32 6.90 -2.29
C PHE A 80 -7.79 6.97 -1.88
N ALA A 81 -8.72 6.95 -2.84
CA ALA A 81 -10.14 6.99 -2.58
C ALA A 81 -10.60 5.81 -1.70
N LEU A 82 -10.12 4.59 -1.97
CA LEU A 82 -10.46 3.41 -1.17
C LEU A 82 -9.92 3.52 0.27
N ALA A 83 -8.69 4.02 0.46
CA ALA A 83 -8.12 4.22 1.79
C ALA A 83 -8.88 5.30 2.59
N VAL A 84 -9.23 6.42 1.96
CA VAL A 84 -10.00 7.50 2.60
C VAL A 84 -11.43 7.07 2.91
N LEU A 85 -12.11 6.37 1.99
CA LEU A 85 -13.44 5.82 2.25
C LEU A 85 -13.42 4.83 3.42
N TYR A 86 -12.37 4.02 3.52
CA TYR A 86 -12.17 3.15 4.67
C TYR A 86 -11.98 3.95 5.97
N GLY A 87 -11.19 5.02 5.95
CA GLY A 87 -11.00 5.94 7.08
C GLY A 87 -12.31 6.54 7.57
N VAL A 88 -13.11 7.07 6.65
CA VAL A 88 -14.45 7.60 6.98
C VAL A 88 -15.35 6.51 7.58
N SER A 89 -15.28 5.28 7.06
CA SER A 89 -16.07 4.17 7.62
C SER A 89 -15.60 3.73 8.99
N ASP A 90 -14.29 3.80 9.27
CA ASP A 90 -13.72 3.47 10.58
C ASP A 90 -14.09 4.53 11.61
N GLU A 91 -14.05 5.82 11.25
CA GLU A 91 -14.47 6.92 12.11
C GLU A 91 -15.96 6.81 12.47
N TRP A 92 -16.79 6.48 11.48
CA TRP A 92 -18.19 6.15 11.74
C TRP A 92 -18.29 4.94 12.68
N HIS A 93 -17.58 3.85 12.41
CA HIS A 93 -17.59 2.68 13.30
C HIS A 93 -17.20 3.04 14.75
N GLN A 94 -16.18 3.88 14.95
CA GLN A 94 -15.75 4.35 16.26
C GLN A 94 -16.83 5.16 16.99
N SER A 95 -17.75 5.84 16.28
CA SER A 95 -18.89 6.53 16.90
C SER A 95 -19.84 5.59 17.67
N PHE A 96 -19.81 4.28 17.37
CA PHE A 96 -20.57 3.26 18.08
C PHE A 96 -19.81 2.64 19.27
N VAL A 97 -18.53 2.98 19.46
CA VAL A 97 -17.69 2.43 20.53
C VAL A 97 -17.86 3.30 21.79
N PRO A 98 -18.37 2.75 22.90
CA PRO A 98 -18.56 3.52 24.13
C PRO A 98 -17.25 4.13 24.63
N GLY A 99 -17.25 5.44 24.89
CA GLY A 99 -16.08 6.16 25.40
C GLY A 99 -15.09 6.64 24.33
N ARG A 100 -15.34 6.37 23.05
CA ARG A 100 -14.66 7.03 21.92
C ARG A 100 -15.48 8.23 21.47
N GLN A 101 -14.82 9.33 21.15
CA GLN A 101 -15.44 10.44 20.43
C GLN A 101 -14.82 10.49 19.04
N PRO A 102 -15.64 10.44 17.98
CA PRO A 102 -15.10 10.59 16.64
C PRO A 102 -14.55 12.01 16.45
N ASP A 103 -13.36 12.11 15.87
CA ASP A 103 -12.66 13.34 15.55
C ASP A 103 -12.45 13.45 14.03
N PRO A 104 -13.04 14.44 13.34
CA PRO A 104 -12.78 14.69 11.93
C PRO A 104 -11.28 14.87 11.59
N LEU A 105 -10.44 15.24 12.56
CA LEU A 105 -9.00 15.29 12.38
C LEU A 105 -8.37 13.91 12.18
N ASP A 106 -8.92 12.84 12.76
CA ASP A 106 -8.43 11.48 12.55
C ASP A 106 -8.60 11.09 11.06
N VAL A 107 -9.72 11.45 10.41
CA VAL A 107 -9.93 11.25 8.97
C VAL A 107 -8.92 12.04 8.12
N ALA A 108 -8.58 13.27 8.53
CA ALA A 108 -7.57 14.07 7.82
C ALA A 108 -6.17 13.45 7.94
N VAL A 109 -5.85 12.90 9.12
CA VAL A 109 -4.59 12.19 9.37
C VAL A 109 -4.52 10.89 8.58
N ASP A 110 -5.62 10.14 8.49
CA ASP A 110 -5.74 8.94 7.66
C ASP A 110 -5.48 9.25 6.19
N ALA A 111 -6.09 10.34 5.68
CA ALA A 111 -5.87 10.80 4.32
C ALA A 111 -4.41 11.21 4.07
N LEU A 112 -3.76 11.87 5.03
CA LEU A 112 -2.34 12.23 4.93
C LEU A 112 -1.44 10.99 4.92
N GLY A 113 -1.70 10.03 5.82
CA GLY A 113 -1.01 8.74 5.85
C GLY A 113 -1.13 8.01 4.52
N ALA A 114 -2.34 7.92 3.97
CA ALA A 114 -2.61 7.32 2.68
C ALA A 114 -1.85 8.02 1.54
N ALA A 115 -1.88 9.36 1.48
CA ALA A 115 -1.16 10.12 0.46
C ALA A 115 0.35 9.86 0.51
N CYS A 116 0.94 9.89 1.71
CA CYS A 116 2.36 9.60 1.93
C CYS A 116 2.71 8.15 1.53
N GLY A 117 1.91 7.17 1.92
CA GLY A 117 2.11 5.76 1.57
C GLY A 117 2.11 5.54 0.06
N LEU A 118 1.16 6.16 -0.65
CA LEU A 118 1.10 6.09 -2.10
C LEU A 118 2.25 6.81 -2.79
N ALA A 119 2.69 7.95 -2.26
CA ALA A 119 3.86 8.66 -2.79
C ALA A 119 5.12 7.80 -2.69
N VAL A 120 5.35 7.14 -1.55
CA VAL A 120 6.46 6.20 -1.35
C VAL A 120 6.35 5.01 -2.30
N ALA A 121 5.17 4.40 -2.41
CA ALA A 121 4.96 3.27 -3.31
C ALA A 121 5.19 3.65 -4.79
N ALA A 122 4.71 4.82 -5.22
CA ALA A 122 4.93 5.31 -6.57
C ALA A 122 6.41 5.63 -6.84
N TRP A 123 7.09 6.27 -5.89
CA TRP A 123 8.53 6.55 -5.98
C TRP A 123 9.34 5.26 -6.10
N ALA A 124 9.05 4.26 -5.27
CA ALA A 124 9.68 2.95 -5.33
C ALA A 124 9.51 2.33 -6.73
N VAL A 125 8.28 2.23 -7.25
CA VAL A 125 8.04 1.63 -8.57
C VAL A 125 8.84 2.33 -9.67
N ARG A 126 8.95 3.67 -9.63
CA ARG A 126 9.75 4.43 -10.62
C ARG A 126 11.24 4.16 -10.50
N ARG A 127 11.77 4.07 -9.27
CA ARG A 127 13.19 3.81 -8.99
C ARG A 127 13.61 2.41 -9.45
N TRP A 128 12.79 1.40 -9.14
CA TRP A 128 13.05 0.01 -9.53
C TRP A 128 12.72 -0.30 -11.00
N GLY A 129 11.79 0.44 -11.62
CA GLY A 129 11.50 0.31 -13.05
C GLY A 129 12.65 0.79 -13.94
N GLY A 130 13.29 1.91 -13.58
CA GLY A 130 14.40 2.47 -14.35
C GLY A 130 15.63 1.56 -14.42
N SER A 131 16.00 0.93 -13.30
CA SER A 131 17.18 0.05 -13.25
C SER A 131 17.02 -1.24 -14.07
N ASN A 132 15.79 -1.77 -14.21
CA ASN A 132 15.53 -2.92 -15.07
C ASN A 132 15.62 -2.55 -16.56
N GLN A 133 15.19 -1.34 -16.94
CA GLN A 133 15.29 -0.84 -18.31
C GLN A 133 16.76 -0.69 -18.73
N GLU A 134 17.59 -0.05 -17.88
CA GLU A 134 19.03 0.13 -18.12
C GLU A 134 19.78 -1.21 -18.24
N ARG A 135 19.42 -2.20 -17.42
CA ARG A 135 20.00 -3.54 -17.51
C ARG A 135 19.62 -4.26 -18.81
N ALA A 136 18.37 -4.11 -19.25
CA ALA A 136 17.90 -4.71 -20.50
C ALA A 136 18.58 -4.08 -21.71
N THR A 137 18.71 -2.74 -21.76
CA THR A 137 19.41 -2.05 -22.85
C THR A 137 20.91 -2.37 -22.87
N ALA A 138 21.56 -2.48 -21.71
CA ALA A 138 22.96 -2.89 -21.61
C ALA A 138 23.19 -4.36 -22.02
N ALA A 139 22.25 -5.25 -21.73
CA ALA A 139 22.32 -6.64 -22.19
C ALA A 139 22.15 -6.75 -23.71
N GLU A 140 21.23 -5.97 -24.29
CA GLU A 140 21.02 -5.91 -25.74
C GLU A 140 22.21 -5.31 -26.48
N SER A 141 22.80 -4.22 -25.96
CA SER A 141 24.00 -3.62 -26.55
C SER A 141 25.22 -4.55 -26.50
N ARG A 142 25.40 -5.31 -25.40
CA ARG A 142 26.42 -6.36 -25.31
C ARG A 142 26.20 -7.47 -26.31
N ARG A 143 24.95 -7.96 -26.50
CA ARG A 143 24.63 -8.98 -27.50
C ARG A 143 24.93 -8.51 -28.93
N ARG A 144 24.55 -7.26 -29.25
CA ARG A 144 24.80 -6.66 -30.56
C ARG A 144 26.29 -6.44 -30.85
N ASN A 145 27.07 -6.09 -29.83
CA ASN A 145 28.49 -5.77 -29.96
C ASN A 145 29.42 -6.94 -29.60
N SER A 146 28.89 -8.12 -29.26
CA SER A 146 29.70 -9.34 -29.17
C SER A 146 30.23 -9.63 -30.58
N PRO A 147 31.56 -9.58 -30.80
CA PRO A 147 32.14 -10.07 -32.03
C PRO A 147 31.65 -11.51 -32.18
N GLY A 148 31.03 -11.83 -33.33
CA GLY A 148 30.66 -13.19 -33.63
C GLY A 148 31.88 -14.05 -33.33
N ILE A 149 31.71 -15.03 -32.43
CA ILE A 149 32.62 -16.17 -32.39
C ILE A 149 32.44 -16.76 -33.79
N ALA A 150 33.30 -16.33 -34.71
CA ALA A 150 33.37 -16.85 -36.04
C ALA A 150 33.51 -18.36 -35.87
N ASP A 151 32.61 -19.09 -36.51
CA ASP A 151 32.67 -20.53 -36.65
C ASP A 151 34.11 -20.92 -37.05
N THR A 152 34.90 -21.30 -36.06
CA THR A 152 36.13 -22.05 -36.24
C THR A 152 35.73 -23.51 -36.27
N THR A 153 35.33 -24.00 -37.45
CA THR A 153 35.60 -25.35 -37.99
C THR A 153 34.99 -25.50 -39.37
#